data_AF-U5KGY3-F1
#
_entry.id   AF-U5KGY3-F1
#
_cell.length_a   1.000
_cell.length_b   1.000
_cell.length_c   1.000
_cell.angle_alpha   90.00
_cell.angle_beta   90.00
_cell.angle_gamma   90.00
#
_symmetry.space_group_name_H-M   'P 1'
#
loop_
_entity.id
_entity.type
_entity.pdbx_description
1 polymer ?
#
loop_
_entity_poly.entity_id
_entity_poly.type
_entity_poly.pdbx_seq_one_letter_code
_entity_poly.pdbx_strand_id
1 'polypeptide(L)'
;LWAHRSYKARWPLRLFLAFMQTMAFQNHIYEWVRDHRVHHKFTETDADPHNAKRGFFFSHIGWLMVRKHKDVFEKGASVDMSDLEKDPIVMFQKKTYLVVMPILCFIIPAWIPVYFWGENAWISWYVASITRYTVALHFTWLVNSAAHIWGNRPRFERPSSA
;
A
#
# COMPACT_ATOMS: atom_id res chain seq x y z
N LEU A 1 7.96 6.29 7.82
CA LEU A 1 7.12 7.37 8.39
C LEU A 1 5.96 6.81 9.20
N TRP A 2 4.82 6.46 8.60
CA TRP A 2 3.61 6.07 9.36
C TRP A 2 3.62 4.63 9.88
N ALA A 3 3.98 3.65 9.03
CA ALA A 3 3.93 2.24 9.47
C ALA A 3 4.96 1.92 10.56
N HIS A 4 6.22 2.31 10.32
CA HIS A 4 7.37 1.93 11.13
C HIS A 4 7.92 3.03 12.04
N ARG A 5 7.48 4.28 11.87
CA ARG A 5 7.99 5.43 12.64
C ARG A 5 9.52 5.58 12.63
N SER A 6 10.17 5.11 11.56
CA SER A 6 11.63 5.12 11.39
C SER A 6 12.26 6.52 11.32
N TYR A 7 11.46 7.56 11.09
CA TYR A 7 11.89 8.96 11.12
C TYR A 7 10.69 9.87 11.42
N LYS A 8 10.98 11.11 11.83
CA LYS A 8 9.99 12.18 12.04
C LYS A 8 10.03 13.18 10.89
N ALA A 9 8.87 13.58 10.39
CA ALA A 9 8.74 14.58 9.34
C ALA A 9 7.92 15.78 9.84
N ARG A 10 8.28 16.99 9.41
CA ARG A 10 7.45 18.19 9.63
C ARG A 10 6.19 18.12 8.77
N TRP A 11 5.17 18.88 9.13
CA TRP A 11 3.87 18.84 8.48
C TRP A 11 3.89 19.04 6.95
N PRO A 12 4.77 19.87 6.33
CA PRO A 12 4.76 20.04 4.87
C PRO A 12 5.15 18.75 4.14
N LEU A 13 6.20 18.07 4.60
CA LEU A 13 6.63 16.79 4.03
C LEU A 13 5.57 15.71 4.27
N ARG A 14 4.92 15.69 5.43
CA ARG A 14 3.83 14.74 5.71
C ARG A 14 2.65 14.94 4.78
N LEU A 15 2.24 16.18 4.54
CA LEU A 15 1.16 16.51 3.62
C LEU A 15 1.51 16.13 2.19
N PHE A 16 2.73 16.45 1.74
CA PHE A 16 3.23 16.06 0.43
C PHE A 16 3.22 14.53 0.25
N LEU A 17 3.73 13.78 1.22
CA LEU A 17 3.73 12.33 1.17
C LEU A 17 2.31 11.73 1.22
N ALA A 18 1.37 12.36 1.92
CA ALA A 18 -0.02 11.92 1.93
C ALA A 18 -0.70 12.15 0.59
N PHE A 19 -0.39 13.26 -0.08
CA PHE A 19 -0.81 13.54 -1.44
C PHE A 19 -0.24 12.50 -2.43
N MET A 20 1.06 12.22 -2.36
CA MET A 20 1.71 11.18 -3.18
C MET A 20 1.13 9.79 -2.92
N GLN A 21 0.85 9.43 -1.66
CA GLN A 21 0.25 8.14 -1.31
C GLN A 21 -1.18 8.02 -1.87
N THR A 22 -1.95 9.12 -1.87
CA THR A 22 -3.29 9.15 -2.45
C THR A 22 -3.27 8.93 -3.97
N MET A 23 -2.24 9.45 -4.66
CA MET A 23 -2.00 9.19 -6.09
C MET A 23 -1.59 7.74 -6.40
N ALA A 24 -1.01 7.03 -5.43
CA ALA A 24 -0.62 5.63 -5.58
C ALA A 24 -1.81 4.64 -5.53
N PHE A 25 -2.93 5.07 -4.95
CA PHE A 25 -4.17 4.28 -4.82
C PHE A 25 -3.94 2.87 -4.25
N GLN A 26 -3.40 2.78 -3.02
CA GLN A 26 -3.20 1.51 -2.30
C GLN A 26 -3.97 1.49 -0.96
N ASN A 27 -5.23 1.91 -0.99
CA ASN A 27 -6.02 2.31 0.17
C ASN A 27 -5.47 3.54 0.90
N HIS A 28 -6.28 4.16 1.77
CA HIS A 28 -5.83 5.28 2.58
C HIS A 28 -4.76 4.85 3.59
N ILE A 29 -3.90 5.78 4.01
CA ILE A 29 -2.73 5.52 4.88
C ILE A 29 -3.10 4.69 6.10
N TYR A 30 -4.24 4.99 6.73
CA TYR A 30 -4.69 4.28 7.94
C TYR A 30 -4.85 2.77 7.74
N GLU A 31 -5.45 2.34 6.62
CA GLU A 31 -5.69 0.93 6.35
C GLU A 31 -4.42 0.25 5.88
N TRP A 32 -3.66 0.91 5.00
CA TRP A 32 -2.36 0.39 4.55
C TRP A 32 -1.43 0.13 5.73
N VAL A 33 -1.33 1.08 6.67
CA VAL A 33 -0.49 0.92 7.86
C VAL A 33 -0.99 -0.18 8.79
N ARG A 34 -2.32 -0.29 9.00
CA ARG A 34 -2.88 -1.39 9.79
C ARG A 34 -2.47 -2.73 9.21
N ASP A 35 -2.73 -2.94 7.93
CA ASP A 35 -2.47 -4.21 7.24
C ASP A 35 -0.96 -4.49 7.19
N HIS A 36 -0.12 -3.47 7.00
CA HIS A 36 1.34 -3.58 7.02
C HIS A 36 1.90 -3.96 8.41
N ARG A 37 1.37 -3.37 9.48
CA ARG A 37 1.75 -3.71 10.86
C ARG A 37 1.33 -5.13 11.22
N VAL A 38 0.15 -5.57 10.77
CA VAL A 38 -0.30 -6.97 10.91
C VAL A 38 0.63 -7.91 10.15
N HIS A 39 0.95 -7.59 8.89
CA HIS A 39 1.87 -8.37 8.07
C HIS A 39 3.22 -8.59 8.76
N HIS A 40 3.83 -7.55 9.31
CA HIS A 40 5.11 -7.69 10.03
C HIS A 40 5.01 -8.48 11.34
N LYS A 41 3.88 -8.38 12.06
CA LYS A 41 3.71 -9.04 13.35
C LYS A 41 3.36 -10.53 13.21
N PHE A 42 2.68 -10.90 12.12
CA PHE A 42 2.16 -12.25 11.91
C PHE A 42 2.58 -12.83 10.54
N THR A 43 3.76 -12.45 10.05
CA THR A 43 4.28 -12.83 8.72
C THR A 43 4.21 -14.34 8.51
N GLU A 44 3.78 -14.75 7.31
CA GLU A 44 3.66 -16.17 6.93
C GLU A 44 2.70 -17.00 7.80
N THR A 45 1.64 -16.38 8.32
CA THR A 45 0.50 -17.05 9.00
C THR A 45 -0.83 -16.64 8.34
N ASP A 46 -1.95 -17.23 8.76
CA ASP A 46 -3.27 -16.85 8.22
C ASP A 46 -3.72 -15.44 8.62
N ALA A 47 -3.04 -14.82 9.59
CA ALA A 47 -3.22 -13.41 9.92
C ALA A 47 -2.47 -12.45 8.98
N ASP A 48 -1.54 -12.96 8.15
CA ASP A 48 -0.84 -12.17 7.14
C ASP A 48 -1.76 -11.93 5.92
N PRO A 49 -2.12 -10.66 5.59
CA PRO A 49 -3.04 -10.34 4.50
C PRO A 49 -2.62 -10.93 3.14
N HIS A 50 -1.31 -11.06 2.91
CA HIS A 50 -0.73 -11.55 1.66
C HIS A 50 0.28 -12.68 1.90
N ASN A 51 -0.06 -13.58 2.84
CA ASN A 51 0.71 -14.77 3.22
C ASN A 51 1.40 -15.48 2.04
N ALA A 52 2.73 -15.41 1.96
CA ALA A 52 3.50 -15.94 0.83
C ALA A 52 3.53 -17.47 0.80
N LYS A 53 3.29 -18.16 1.93
CA LYS A 53 3.08 -19.63 1.96
C LYS A 53 1.89 -20.10 1.10
N ARG A 54 0.94 -19.21 0.78
CA ARG A 54 -0.18 -19.52 -0.13
C ARG A 54 0.19 -19.42 -1.61
N GLY A 55 1.47 -19.17 -1.91
CA GLY A 55 2.04 -19.15 -3.25
C GLY A 55 2.18 -17.76 -3.86
N PHE A 56 2.96 -17.68 -4.94
CA PHE A 56 3.28 -16.41 -5.62
C PHE A 56 2.02 -15.66 -6.07
N PHE A 57 1.07 -16.35 -6.72
CA PHE A 57 -0.13 -15.71 -7.24
C PHE A 57 -0.97 -15.09 -6.11
N PHE A 58 -1.15 -15.81 -5.00
CA PHE A 58 -1.91 -15.31 -3.86
C PHE A 58 -1.27 -14.06 -3.26
N SER A 59 0.03 -14.13 -2.95
CA SER A 59 0.78 -13.01 -2.35
C SER A 59 0.96 -11.81 -3.28
N HIS A 60 0.96 -12.03 -4.59
CA HIS A 60 1.09 -10.96 -5.58
C HIS A 60 -0.23 -10.21 -5.79
N ILE A 61 -1.33 -10.90 -6.13
CA ILE A 61 -2.61 -10.25 -6.45
C ILE A 61 -3.82 -11.03 -5.94
N GLY A 62 -3.71 -12.34 -5.75
CA GLY A 62 -4.82 -13.21 -5.35
C GLY A 62 -5.48 -12.81 -4.03
N TRP A 63 -4.73 -12.24 -3.09
CA TRP A 63 -5.26 -11.76 -1.82
C TRP A 63 -6.29 -10.62 -1.96
N LEU A 64 -6.23 -9.84 -3.05
CA LEU A 64 -7.23 -8.80 -3.37
C LEU A 64 -8.49 -9.37 -4.03
N MET A 65 -8.42 -10.58 -4.58
CA MET A 65 -9.51 -11.20 -5.32
C MET A 65 -10.38 -12.12 -4.45
N VAL A 66 -10.04 -12.27 -3.17
CA VAL A 66 -10.77 -13.11 -2.22
C VAL A 66 -11.05 -12.35 -0.93
N ARG A 67 -12.00 -12.87 -0.14
CA ARG A 67 -12.21 -12.34 1.22
C ARG A 67 -10.98 -12.63 2.08
N LYS A 68 -10.56 -11.63 2.87
CA LYS A 68 -9.50 -11.78 3.86
C LYS A 68 -9.87 -12.89 4.87
N HIS A 69 -8.87 -13.64 5.32
CA HIS A 69 -9.04 -14.63 6.38
C HIS A 69 -9.51 -13.95 7.69
N LYS A 70 -10.27 -14.66 8.53
CA LYS A 70 -10.83 -14.09 9.78
C LYS A 70 -9.73 -13.54 10.69
N ASP A 71 -8.63 -14.27 10.81
CA ASP A 71 -7.46 -13.91 11.60
C ASP A 71 -6.86 -12.55 11.20
N VAL A 72 -6.96 -12.14 9.93
CA VAL A 72 -6.47 -10.81 9.50
C VAL A 72 -7.25 -9.70 10.22
N PHE A 73 -8.56 -9.88 10.43
CA PHE A 73 -9.39 -8.92 11.14
C PHE A 73 -9.16 -8.97 12.65
N GLU A 74 -9.17 -10.17 13.23
CA GLU A 74 -9.00 -10.36 14.66
C GLU A 74 -7.63 -9.88 15.14
N LYS A 75 -6.56 -10.24 14.41
CA LYS A 75 -5.20 -9.78 14.71
C LYS A 75 -4.99 -8.33 14.29
N GLY A 76 -5.71 -7.84 13.29
CA GLY A 76 -5.75 -6.42 12.91
C GLY A 76 -6.23 -5.51 14.04
N ALA A 77 -7.20 -5.95 14.83
CA ALA A 77 -7.66 -5.21 16.01
C ALA A 77 -6.62 -5.18 17.16
N SER A 78 -5.63 -6.08 17.14
CA SER A 78 -4.56 -6.13 18.16
C SER A 78 -3.40 -5.17 17.91
N VAL A 79 -3.42 -4.46 16.79
CA VAL A 79 -2.37 -3.50 16.42
C VAL A 79 -2.75 -2.12 16.92
N ASP A 80 -1.84 -1.49 17.67
CA ASP A 80 -2.00 -0.08 18.08
C ASP A 80 -2.01 0.82 16.85
N MET A 81 -3.03 1.67 16.73
CA MET A 81 -3.23 2.65 15.66
C MET A 81 -3.39 4.07 16.21
N SER A 82 -3.25 4.25 17.53
CA SER A 82 -3.51 5.52 18.22
C SER A 82 -2.61 6.66 17.76
N ASP A 83 -1.43 6.34 17.22
CA ASP A 83 -0.52 7.31 16.63
C ASP A 83 -1.05 7.90 15.31
N LEU A 84 -1.77 7.11 14.52
CA LEU A 84 -2.42 7.57 13.28
C LEU A 84 -3.74 8.27 13.56
N GLU A 85 -4.47 7.85 14.59
CA GLU A 85 -5.71 8.52 15.02
C GLU A 85 -5.43 9.95 15.50
N LYS A 86 -4.26 10.18 16.11
CA LYS A 86 -3.79 11.51 16.52
C LYS A 86 -3.17 12.32 15.37
N ASP A 87 -3.00 11.75 14.18
CA ASP A 87 -2.44 12.41 13.01
C ASP A 87 -3.57 13.07 12.17
N PRO A 88 -3.74 14.39 12.21
CA PRO A 88 -4.84 15.05 11.48
C PRO A 88 -4.69 14.93 9.96
N ILE A 89 -3.47 14.80 9.43
CA ILE A 89 -3.25 14.62 7.98
C ILE A 89 -3.74 13.25 7.55
N VAL A 90 -3.42 12.21 8.32
CA VAL A 90 -3.87 10.83 8.05
C VAL A 90 -5.38 10.71 8.17
N MET A 91 -5.97 11.31 9.22
CA MET A 91 -7.41 11.25 9.42
C MET A 91 -8.20 12.08 8.40
N PHE A 92 -7.66 13.23 7.98
CA PHE A 92 -8.20 13.99 6.86
C PHE A 92 -8.16 13.16 5.57
N GLN A 93 -7.00 12.59 5.24
CA GLN A 93 -6.83 11.77 4.04
C GLN A 93 -7.79 10.59 4.03
N LYS A 94 -7.94 9.88 5.16
CA LYS A 94 -8.91 8.78 5.33
C LYS A 94 -10.34 9.24 5.03
N LYS A 95 -10.76 10.39 5.57
CA LYS A 95 -12.13 10.92 5.39
C LYS A 95 -12.42 11.30 3.94
N THR A 96 -11.46 11.89 3.24
CA THR A 96 -11.65 12.41 1.88
C THR A 96 -11.20 11.45 0.78
N TYR A 97 -10.64 10.30 1.14
CA TYR A 97 -9.89 9.42 0.25
C TYR A 97 -10.65 9.07 -1.03
N LEU A 98 -11.89 8.60 -0.91
CA LEU A 98 -12.69 8.13 -2.04
C LEU A 98 -13.04 9.25 -3.05
N VAL A 99 -13.02 10.51 -2.61
CA VAL A 99 -13.28 11.67 -3.48
C VAL A 99 -11.98 12.16 -4.12
N VAL A 100 -10.90 12.26 -3.33
CA VAL A 100 -9.63 12.83 -3.78
C VAL A 100 -8.81 11.85 -4.62
N MET A 101 -8.85 10.56 -4.29
CA MET A 101 -8.12 9.51 -5.01
C MET A 101 -8.40 9.50 -6.52
N PRO A 102 -9.65 9.45 -7.03
CA PRO A 102 -9.87 9.35 -8.47
C PRO A 102 -9.35 10.59 -9.21
N ILE A 103 -9.40 11.75 -8.56
CA ILE A 103 -8.87 13.01 -9.10
C ILE A 103 -7.34 12.91 -9.24
N LEU A 104 -6.64 12.51 -8.17
CA LEU A 104 -5.17 12.49 -8.17
C LEU A 104 -4.57 11.31 -8.93
N CYS A 105 -5.19 10.13 -8.88
CA CYS A 105 -4.66 8.90 -9.47
C CYS A 105 -4.98 8.78 -10.97
N PHE A 106 -6.13 9.31 -11.41
CA PHE A 106 -6.61 9.13 -12.79
C PHE A 106 -6.85 10.45 -13.53
N ILE A 107 -7.65 11.38 -12.97
CA ILE A 107 -8.05 12.58 -13.73
C ILE A 107 -6.86 13.50 -14.02
N ILE A 108 -6.08 13.85 -12.99
CA ILE A 108 -4.92 14.74 -13.17
C ILE A 108 -3.86 14.09 -14.08
N PRO A 109 -3.45 12.82 -13.89
CA PRO A 109 -2.48 12.19 -14.78
C PRO A 109 -2.96 12.07 -16.23
N ALA A 110 -4.26 11.87 -16.49
CA ALA A 110 -4.81 11.89 -17.85
C ALA A 110 -4.86 13.31 -18.45
N TRP A 111 -5.16 14.32 -17.63
CA TRP A 111 -5.32 15.70 -18.09
C TRP A 111 -3.99 16.39 -18.44
N ILE A 112 -2.92 16.15 -17.66
CA ILE A 112 -1.62 16.81 -17.84
C ILE A 112 -1.10 16.65 -19.29
N PRO A 113 -1.00 15.45 -19.87
CA PRO A 113 -0.47 15.29 -21.23
C PRO A 113 -1.29 15.97 -22.31
N VAL A 114 -2.62 15.95 -22.15
CA VAL A 114 -3.55 16.58 -23.09
C VAL A 114 -3.36 18.11 -23.06
N TYR A 115 -3.24 18.68 -21.87
CA TYR A 115 -3.13 20.13 -21.71
C TYR A 115 -1.75 20.69 -22.08
N PHE A 116 -0.67 20.04 -21.65
CA PHE A 116 0.67 20.60 -21.78
C PHE A 116 1.35 20.30 -23.13
N TRP A 117 1.01 19.20 -23.79
CA TRP A 117 1.64 18.84 -25.07
C TRP A 117 0.67 18.26 -26.11
N GLY A 118 -0.63 18.45 -25.92
CA GLY A 118 -1.64 18.14 -26.93
C GLY A 118 -1.82 16.63 -27.20
N GLU A 119 -1.49 15.79 -26.22
CA GLU A 119 -1.65 14.33 -26.36
C GLU A 119 -3.13 13.95 -26.61
N ASN A 120 -3.34 12.85 -27.34
CA ASN A 120 -4.67 12.29 -27.51
C ASN A 120 -5.25 11.85 -26.15
N ALA A 121 -6.47 12.29 -25.85
CA ALA A 121 -7.11 12.02 -24.56
C ALA A 121 -7.22 10.52 -24.23
N TRP A 122 -7.47 9.65 -25.22
CA TRP A 122 -7.53 8.21 -25.02
C TRP A 122 -6.17 7.62 -24.72
N ILE A 123 -5.14 8.03 -25.46
CA ILE A 123 -3.75 7.60 -25.21
C ILE A 123 -3.33 8.02 -23.81
N SER A 124 -3.59 9.27 -23.42
CA SER A 124 -3.27 9.80 -22.10
C SER A 124 -3.99 9.05 -20.98
N TRP A 125 -5.28 8.76 -21.15
CA TRP A 125 -6.05 7.97 -20.19
C TRP A 125 -5.44 6.57 -19.98
N TYR A 126 -5.22 5.82 -21.06
CA TYR A 126 -4.72 4.44 -20.95
C TYR A 126 -3.24 4.35 -20.53
N VAL A 127 -2.40 5.29 -20.94
CA VAL A 127 -0.96 5.26 -20.64
C VAL A 127 -0.66 5.97 -19.32
N ALA A 128 -0.96 7.27 -19.22
CA ALA A 128 -0.58 8.10 -18.08
C ALA A 128 -1.39 7.79 -16.80
N SER A 129 -2.58 7.20 -16.94
CA SER A 129 -3.41 6.82 -15.80
C SER A 129 -3.44 5.30 -15.57
N ILE A 130 -4.02 4.53 -16.50
CA ILE A 130 -4.25 3.10 -16.29
C ILE A 130 -2.95 2.31 -16.25
N THR A 131 -2.12 2.40 -17.29
CA THR A 131 -0.85 1.66 -17.37
C THR A 131 0.10 2.07 -16.25
N ARG A 132 0.27 3.38 -16.01
CA ARG A 132 1.07 3.90 -14.88
C ARG A 132 0.63 3.29 -13.54
N TYR A 133 -0.67 3.29 -13.27
CA TYR A 133 -1.21 2.73 -12.03
C TYR A 133 -0.98 1.22 -11.92
N THR A 134 -1.28 0.47 -12.97
CA THR A 134 -1.07 -0.98 -13.03
C THR A 134 0.39 -1.35 -12.79
N VAL A 135 1.32 -0.66 -13.46
CA VAL A 135 2.76 -0.88 -13.26
C VAL A 135 3.19 -0.59 -11.83
N ALA A 136 2.73 0.53 -11.24
CA ALA A 136 3.03 0.88 -9.86
C ALA A 136 2.52 -0.16 -8.84
N LEU A 137 1.32 -0.73 -9.09
CA LEU A 137 0.78 -1.82 -8.29
C LEU A 137 1.66 -3.06 -8.36
N HIS A 138 2.02 -3.53 -9.57
CA HIS A 138 2.85 -4.71 -9.72
C HIS A 138 4.23 -4.55 -9.07
N PHE A 139 4.86 -3.37 -9.16
CA PHE A 139 6.10 -3.09 -8.43
C PHE A 139 5.93 -3.22 -6.92
N THR A 140 4.82 -2.73 -6.37
CA THR A 140 4.54 -2.86 -4.94
C THR A 140 4.30 -4.31 -4.55
N TRP A 141 3.48 -5.02 -5.34
CA TRP A 141 3.12 -6.41 -5.07
C TRP A 141 4.28 -7.39 -5.23
N LEU A 142 5.31 -7.06 -6.01
CA LEU A 142 6.56 -7.82 -6.04
C LEU A 142 7.25 -7.86 -4.68
N VAL A 143 7.08 -6.84 -3.83
CA VAL A 143 7.62 -6.85 -2.46
C VAL A 143 6.91 -7.92 -1.62
N ASN A 144 5.60 -8.11 -1.82
CA ASN A 144 4.84 -9.12 -1.08
C ASN A 144 5.12 -10.54 -1.58
N SER A 145 5.37 -10.71 -2.89
CA SER A 145 5.53 -12.02 -3.51
C SER A 145 6.99 -12.39 -3.75
N ALA A 146 7.64 -11.73 -4.70
CA ALA A 146 8.98 -12.09 -5.14
C ALA A 146 10.01 -11.98 -4.00
N ALA A 147 9.96 -10.92 -3.19
CA ALA A 147 10.92 -10.72 -2.10
C ALA A 147 10.75 -11.72 -0.94
N HIS A 148 9.58 -12.35 -0.80
CA HIS A 148 9.34 -13.40 0.21
C HIS A 148 9.77 -14.80 -0.29
N ILE A 149 9.67 -15.04 -1.61
CA ILE A 149 9.89 -16.35 -2.23
C ILE A 149 11.34 -16.50 -2.74
N TRP A 150 11.89 -15.45 -3.35
CA TRP A 150 13.21 -15.48 -3.98
C TRP A 150 14.15 -14.46 -3.33
N GLY A 151 15.30 -14.95 -2.87
CA GLY A 151 16.36 -14.11 -2.30
C GLY A 151 17.13 -14.81 -1.18
N ASN A 152 18.38 -14.40 -0.98
CA ASN A 152 19.20 -14.88 0.13
C ASN A 152 18.70 -14.29 1.46
N ARG A 153 18.74 -15.08 2.54
CA ARG A 153 18.35 -14.65 3.89
C ARG A 153 19.57 -14.58 4.82
N PRO A 154 20.49 -13.62 4.62
CA PRO A 154 21.77 -13.57 5.34
C PRO A 154 21.65 -13.17 6.83
N ARG A 155 20.46 -12.82 7.33
CA ARG A 155 20.26 -12.25 8.67
C ARG A 155 19.28 -13.01 9.58
N PHE A 156 18.87 -14.23 9.21
CA PHE A 156 17.96 -15.04 10.04
C PHE A 156 18.38 -16.51 10.08
N GLU A 157 19.40 -16.82 10.89
CA GLU A 157 19.37 -18.09 11.62
C GLU A 157 18.27 -17.97 12.68
N ARG A 158 17.29 -18.89 12.66
CA ARG A 158 16.41 -19.04 13.83
C ARG A 158 17.29 -19.50 14.99
N PRO A 159 17.13 -19.01 16.23
CA PRO A 159 17.64 -19.78 17.35
C PRO A 159 17.01 -21.16 17.27
N SER A 160 17.86 -22.19 17.19
CA SER A 160 17.45 -23.56 17.41
C SER A 160 16.73 -23.62 18.75
N SER A 161 15.54 -24.22 18.77
CA SER A 161 14.83 -24.60 19.98
C SER A 161 15.80 -25.21 21.01
N ALA A 162 15.84 -24.61 22.20
CA ALA A 162 16.30 -25.24 23.43
C ALA A 162 15.08 -25.46 24.33
#